data_AF-A0A2T0U0F0-F1
#
_entry.id   AF-A0A2T0U0F0-F1
#
_cell.length_a   1.000
_cell.length_b   1.000
_cell.length_c   1.000
_cell.angle_alpha   90.00
_cell.angle_beta   90.00
_cell.angle_gamma   90.00
#
_symmetry.space_group_name_H-M   'P 1'
#
loop_
_entity.id
_entity.type
_entity.pdbx_description
1 polymer ?
#
loop_
_entity_poly.entity_id
_entity_poly.type
_entity_poly.pdbx_seq_one_letter_code
_entity_poly.pdbx_strand_id
1 'polypeptide(L)'
;MTAPCRPTTDTGPADTGPAHAARAEALQREAMTRLTETAGNQSLCTLSRDGSACSVAKYHEGAIAALAQARRALTAAEPGADPADRIRVVSARWVGQAGAGTTGAAWRAYLEGGRDGLDVLLAPAAAGERATGPASRVLVGSAAAGRLGGGRWPRRRVTATAVLTPALFAVLVAAGGGFPAAALWTVLVALVAVAAAATLATYLPGPGKGRRPDLGCSPCAAMAAMTVLAAAWFLQAAPHQPSMAAAALAAVGFGLLQRLTQTDASCAS
;
A
#
# COMPACT_ATOMS: atom_id res chain seq x y z
N MET A 1 -65.80 27.26 -20.09
CA MET A 1 -64.67 27.03 -21.02
C MET A 1 -63.40 27.01 -20.19
N THR A 2 -62.97 25.82 -19.78
CA THR A 2 -61.85 25.60 -18.87
C THR A 2 -60.74 24.94 -19.69
N ALA A 3 -59.66 25.67 -19.95
CA ALA A 3 -58.54 25.15 -20.73
C ALA A 3 -57.70 24.20 -19.85
N PRO A 4 -57.35 22.99 -20.33
CA PRO A 4 -56.50 22.08 -19.58
C PRO A 4 -55.05 22.58 -19.58
N CYS A 5 -54.47 22.71 -18.38
CA CYS A 5 -53.04 22.91 -18.20
C CYS A 5 -52.27 21.75 -18.83
N ARG A 6 -51.51 22.05 -19.88
CA ARG A 6 -50.59 21.09 -20.50
C ARG A 6 -49.38 20.92 -19.58
N PRO A 7 -49.01 19.71 -19.15
CA PRO A 7 -47.76 19.50 -18.43
C PRO A 7 -46.61 19.84 -19.36
N THR A 8 -45.83 20.86 -19.01
CA THR A 8 -44.51 21.09 -19.59
C THR A 8 -43.64 19.90 -19.21
N THR A 9 -43.44 18.98 -20.15
CA THR A 9 -42.31 18.05 -20.12
C THR A 9 -41.06 18.90 -20.17
N ASP A 10 -40.53 19.21 -18.99
CA ASP A 10 -39.22 19.78 -18.79
C ASP A 10 -38.19 18.77 -19.32
N THR A 11 -37.83 18.93 -20.59
CA THR A 11 -36.67 18.27 -21.20
C THR A 11 -35.41 18.94 -20.66
N GLY A 12 -35.14 18.75 -19.37
CA GLY A 12 -33.85 19.01 -18.72
C GLY A 12 -32.76 18.10 -19.30
N PRO A 13 -31.48 18.49 -19.16
CA PRO A 13 -30.55 18.54 -20.28
C PRO A 13 -30.17 17.16 -20.82
N ALA A 14 -30.67 16.91 -22.03
CA ALA A 14 -30.14 15.94 -22.96
C ALA A 14 -28.76 16.39 -23.44
N ASP A 15 -27.71 16.04 -22.69
CA ASP A 15 -26.42 15.58 -23.25
C ASP A 15 -25.52 14.99 -22.14
N THR A 16 -25.93 13.87 -21.57
CA THR A 16 -25.19 13.21 -20.48
C THR A 16 -23.97 12.42 -20.96
N GLY A 17 -23.85 12.16 -22.28
CA GLY A 17 -22.76 11.38 -22.87
C GLY A 17 -21.37 11.98 -22.63
N PRO A 18 -21.13 13.25 -23.01
CA PRO A 18 -19.87 13.95 -22.77
C PRO A 18 -19.50 14.02 -21.29
N ALA A 19 -20.49 14.20 -20.41
CA ALA A 19 -20.27 14.24 -18.96
C ALA A 19 -19.77 12.89 -18.41
N HIS A 20 -20.33 11.77 -18.87
CA HIS A 20 -19.86 10.44 -18.49
C HIS A 20 -18.45 10.14 -19.04
N ALA A 21 -18.15 10.56 -20.26
CA ALA A 21 -16.81 10.40 -20.84
C ALA A 21 -15.76 11.19 -20.06
N ALA A 22 -16.06 12.44 -19.68
CA ALA A 22 -15.19 13.27 -18.85
C ALA A 22 -14.99 12.67 -17.44
N ARG A 23 -16.06 12.13 -16.84
CA ARG A 23 -15.98 11.42 -15.55
C ARG A 23 -15.11 10.16 -15.65
N ALA A 24 -15.26 9.36 -16.71
CA ALA A 24 -14.42 8.19 -16.94
C ALA A 24 -12.94 8.57 -17.06
N GLU A 25 -12.62 9.68 -17.72
CA GLU A 25 -11.26 10.20 -17.80
C GLU A 25 -10.71 10.70 -16.46
N ALA A 26 -11.52 11.36 -15.65
CA ALA A 26 -11.13 11.78 -14.30
C ALA A 26 -10.80 10.58 -13.41
N LEU A 27 -11.66 9.56 -13.40
CA LEU A 27 -11.42 8.30 -12.68
C LEU A 27 -10.19 7.55 -13.21
N GLN A 28 -9.97 7.57 -14.52
CA GLN A 28 -8.79 6.95 -15.13
C GLN A 28 -7.49 7.64 -14.67
N ARG A 29 -7.47 8.98 -14.63
CA ARG A 29 -6.32 9.74 -14.11
C ARG A 29 -6.07 9.45 -12.63
N GLU A 30 -7.12 9.38 -11.82
CA GLU A 30 -7.00 9.02 -10.41
C GLU A 30 -6.41 7.62 -10.22
N ALA A 31 -6.92 6.62 -10.96
CA ALA A 31 -6.39 5.26 -10.92
C ALA A 31 -4.91 5.20 -11.36
N MET A 32 -4.51 6.03 -12.33
CA MET A 32 -3.10 6.15 -12.75
C MET A 32 -2.21 6.76 -11.66
N THR A 33 -2.70 7.78 -10.93
CA THR A 33 -1.99 8.34 -9.77
C THR A 33 -1.78 7.27 -8.70
N ARG A 34 -2.84 6.54 -8.32
CA ARG A 34 -2.75 5.45 -7.33
C ARG A 34 -1.82 4.32 -7.77
N LEU A 35 -1.83 3.97 -9.07
CA LEU A 35 -0.90 3.00 -9.64
C LEU A 35 0.55 3.47 -9.49
N THR A 36 0.82 4.74 -9.78
CA THR A 36 2.16 5.33 -9.68
C THR A 36 2.66 5.36 -8.23
N GLU A 37 1.78 5.74 -7.29
CA GLU A 37 2.06 5.72 -5.85
C GLU A 37 2.36 4.29 -5.37
N THR A 38 1.53 3.32 -5.77
CA THR A 38 1.69 1.90 -5.42
C THR A 38 2.98 1.31 -6.01
N ALA A 39 3.34 1.70 -7.22
CA ALA A 39 4.55 1.22 -7.89
C ALA A 39 5.83 1.86 -7.31
N GLY A 40 5.73 2.91 -6.49
CA GLY A 40 6.88 3.52 -5.82
C GLY A 40 7.99 3.98 -6.78
N ASN A 41 7.60 4.59 -7.91
CA ASN A 41 8.48 4.98 -9.02
C ASN A 41 9.17 3.82 -9.78
N GLN A 42 8.79 2.56 -9.54
CA GLN A 42 9.29 1.43 -10.32
C GLN A 42 8.48 1.24 -11.61
N SER A 43 9.14 0.73 -12.66
CA SER A 43 8.43 0.29 -13.85
C SER A 43 7.66 -1.00 -13.56
N LEU A 44 6.45 -1.14 -14.10
CA LEU A 44 5.64 -2.37 -13.99
C LEU A 44 6.36 -3.59 -14.56
N CYS A 45 7.24 -3.38 -15.55
CA CYS A 45 8.09 -4.41 -16.13
C CYS A 45 9.11 -4.97 -15.11
N THR A 46 9.63 -4.10 -14.24
CA THR A 46 10.54 -4.51 -13.15
C THR A 46 9.78 -5.37 -12.14
N LEU A 47 8.62 -4.90 -11.68
CA LEU A 47 7.76 -5.62 -10.74
C LEU A 47 7.32 -7.00 -11.28
N SER A 48 7.03 -7.09 -12.58
CA SER A 48 6.64 -8.35 -13.23
C SER A 48 7.80 -9.33 -13.38
N ARG A 49 9.05 -8.86 -13.55
CA ARG A 49 10.23 -9.72 -13.74
C ARG A 49 10.69 -10.41 -12.46
N ASP A 50 10.46 -9.78 -11.31
CA ASP A 50 10.79 -10.35 -10.01
C ASP A 50 9.80 -11.45 -9.56
N GLY A 51 8.78 -11.74 -10.38
CA GLY A 51 7.80 -12.82 -10.16
C GLY A 51 6.74 -12.52 -9.11
N SER A 52 6.82 -11.37 -8.44
CA SER A 52 5.81 -10.87 -7.51
C SER A 52 4.97 -9.78 -8.17
N ALA A 53 3.98 -10.18 -8.97
CA ALA A 53 2.97 -9.24 -9.42
C ALA A 53 2.21 -8.70 -8.18
N CYS A 54 2.42 -7.43 -7.85
CA CYS A 54 1.69 -6.74 -6.79
C CYS A 54 0.20 -6.73 -7.16
N SER A 55 -0.66 -7.38 -6.36
CA SER A 55 -2.11 -7.44 -6.57
C SER A 55 -2.69 -6.04 -6.75
N VAL A 56 -2.27 -5.11 -5.90
CA VAL A 56 -2.70 -3.70 -5.89
C VAL A 56 -2.35 -2.97 -7.20
N ALA A 57 -1.13 -3.17 -7.70
CA ALA A 57 -0.73 -2.58 -8.98
C ALA A 57 -1.60 -3.14 -10.12
N LYS A 58 -1.82 -4.46 -10.15
CA LYS A 58 -2.68 -5.10 -11.14
C LYS A 58 -4.13 -4.67 -11.04
N TYR A 59 -4.63 -4.45 -9.84
CA TYR A 59 -5.94 -3.87 -9.60
C TYR A 59 -6.10 -2.50 -10.27
N HIS A 60 -5.17 -1.57 -10.03
CA HIS A 60 -5.24 -0.26 -10.65
C HIS A 60 -5.01 -0.30 -12.17
N GLU A 61 -4.15 -1.18 -12.68
CA GLU A 61 -4.03 -1.44 -14.13
C GLU A 61 -5.37 -1.86 -14.74
N GLY A 62 -6.11 -2.73 -14.05
CA GLY A 62 -7.44 -3.20 -14.43
C GLY A 62 -8.46 -2.07 -14.51
N ALA A 63 -8.51 -1.23 -13.47
CA ALA A 63 -9.37 -0.05 -13.41
C ALA A 63 -9.11 0.90 -14.58
N ILE A 64 -7.84 1.23 -14.85
CA ILE A 64 -7.43 2.10 -15.96
C ILE A 64 -7.88 1.52 -17.30
N ALA A 65 -7.67 0.22 -17.52
CA ALA A 65 -7.99 -0.44 -18.77
C ALA A 65 -9.50 -0.48 -19.03
N ALA A 66 -10.31 -0.82 -18.01
CA ALA A 66 -11.76 -0.85 -18.11
C ALA A 66 -12.35 0.55 -18.33
N LEU A 67 -11.89 1.56 -17.58
CA LEU A 67 -12.31 2.95 -17.73
C LEU A 67 -11.94 3.53 -19.11
N ALA A 68 -10.76 3.18 -19.64
CA ALA A 68 -10.37 3.57 -20.99
C ALA A 68 -11.25 2.93 -22.07
N GLN A 69 -11.70 1.69 -21.87
CA GLN A 69 -12.67 1.04 -22.76
C GLN A 69 -14.05 1.70 -22.68
N ALA A 70 -14.53 1.99 -21.47
CA ALA A 70 -15.79 2.70 -21.27
C ALA A 70 -15.77 4.08 -21.93
N ARG A 71 -14.69 4.86 -21.74
CA ARG A 71 -14.50 6.16 -22.38
C ARG A 71 -14.58 6.06 -23.91
N ARG A 72 -13.86 5.10 -24.52
CA ARG A 72 -13.93 4.88 -25.99
C ARG A 72 -15.34 4.53 -26.44
N ALA A 73 -16.06 3.68 -25.71
CA ALA A 73 -17.42 3.30 -26.04
C ALA A 73 -18.41 4.48 -25.93
N LEU A 74 -18.20 5.37 -24.96
CA LEU A 74 -18.99 6.59 -24.78
C LEU A 74 -18.72 7.61 -25.88
N THR A 75 -17.46 7.82 -26.26
CA THR A 75 -17.08 8.76 -27.34
C THR A 75 -17.56 8.28 -28.71
N ALA A 76 -17.64 6.97 -28.93
CA ALA A 76 -18.11 6.39 -30.19
C ALA A 76 -19.64 6.19 -30.23
N ALA A 77 -20.38 6.63 -29.20
CA ALA A 77 -21.82 6.42 -29.12
C ALA A 77 -22.57 7.38 -30.05
N GLU A 78 -23.56 6.87 -30.77
CA GLU A 78 -24.51 7.68 -31.53
C GLU A 78 -25.24 8.69 -30.62
N PRO A 79 -25.57 9.89 -31.12
CA PRO A 79 -26.36 10.87 -30.37
C PRO A 79 -27.65 10.26 -29.81
N GLY A 80 -27.92 10.48 -28.53
CA GLY A 80 -29.11 9.97 -27.84
C GLY A 80 -28.99 8.52 -27.31
N ALA A 81 -27.88 7.82 -27.55
CA ALA A 81 -27.63 6.54 -26.89
C ALA A 81 -27.46 6.72 -25.38
N ASP A 82 -28.06 5.84 -24.57
CA ASP A 82 -27.90 5.87 -23.12
C ASP A 82 -26.45 5.54 -22.71
N PRO A 83 -25.73 6.46 -22.03
CA PRO A 83 -24.39 6.22 -21.53
C PRO A 83 -24.33 5.00 -20.58
N ALA A 84 -25.35 4.81 -19.74
CA ALA A 84 -25.36 3.73 -18.76
C ALA A 84 -25.46 2.36 -19.45
N ASP A 85 -26.31 2.22 -20.48
CA ASP A 85 -26.35 1.03 -21.35
C ASP A 85 -24.97 0.71 -21.94
N ARG A 86 -24.25 1.71 -22.46
CA ARG A 86 -22.91 1.51 -23.05
C ARG A 86 -21.89 1.01 -22.02
N ILE A 87 -21.89 1.60 -20.82
CA ILE A 87 -21.00 1.18 -19.73
C ILE A 87 -21.35 -0.24 -19.27
N ARG A 88 -22.64 -0.59 -19.17
CA ARG A 88 -23.09 -1.96 -18.85
C ARG A 88 -22.62 -2.99 -19.88
N VAL A 89 -22.62 -2.67 -21.18
CA VAL A 89 -22.06 -3.55 -22.22
C VAL A 89 -20.56 -3.80 -22.01
N VAL A 90 -19.79 -2.77 -21.64
CA VAL A 90 -18.36 -2.92 -21.32
C VAL A 90 -18.17 -3.79 -20.07
N SER A 91 -18.97 -3.54 -19.01
CA SER A 91 -18.93 -4.34 -17.78
C SER A 91 -19.23 -5.82 -18.04
N ALA A 92 -20.25 -6.14 -18.85
CA ALA A 92 -20.58 -7.52 -19.21
C ALA A 92 -19.42 -8.25 -19.92
N ARG A 93 -18.70 -7.56 -20.81
CA ARG A 93 -17.50 -8.12 -21.47
C ARG A 93 -16.38 -8.40 -20.45
N TRP A 94 -16.18 -7.49 -19.50
CA TRP A 94 -15.17 -7.64 -18.45
C TRP A 94 -15.47 -8.84 -17.53
N VAL A 95 -16.74 -9.01 -17.15
CA VAL A 95 -17.20 -10.19 -16.40
C VAL A 95 -16.99 -11.47 -17.19
N GLY A 96 -17.27 -11.47 -18.50
CA GLY A 96 -17.04 -12.61 -19.38
C GLY A 96 -15.57 -13.05 -19.46
N GLN A 97 -14.62 -12.10 -19.39
CA GLN A 97 -13.19 -12.41 -19.38
C GLN A 97 -12.72 -13.15 -18.11
N ALA A 98 -13.45 -13.02 -17.00
CA ALA A 98 -13.16 -13.75 -15.77
C ALA A 98 -13.31 -15.28 -15.91
N GLY A 99 -14.12 -15.74 -16.88
CA GLY A 99 -14.33 -17.16 -17.16
C GLY A 99 -13.35 -17.78 -18.16
N ALA A 100 -12.49 -16.99 -18.82
CA ALA A 100 -11.76 -17.41 -20.02
C ALA A 100 -10.42 -18.15 -19.78
N GLY A 101 -10.23 -18.76 -18.60
CA GLY A 101 -9.15 -19.74 -18.37
C GLY A 101 -7.80 -19.20 -17.89
N THR A 102 -7.59 -17.89 -17.78
CA THR A 102 -6.42 -17.33 -17.09
C THR A 102 -6.61 -17.39 -15.57
N THR A 103 -5.86 -18.25 -14.88
CA THR A 103 -5.96 -18.42 -13.43
C THR A 103 -4.73 -17.85 -12.73
N GLY A 104 -4.87 -16.75 -11.99
CA GLY A 104 -3.80 -16.16 -11.20
C GLY A 104 -4.28 -15.02 -10.31
N ALA A 105 -3.65 -14.83 -9.14
CA ALA A 105 -4.04 -13.77 -8.19
C ALA A 105 -3.93 -12.37 -8.82
N ALA A 106 -2.87 -12.11 -9.59
CA ALA A 106 -2.68 -10.89 -10.36
C ALA A 106 -3.80 -10.64 -11.39
N TRP A 107 -4.23 -11.69 -12.09
CA TRP A 107 -5.31 -11.60 -13.07
C TRP A 107 -6.67 -11.35 -12.40
N ARG A 108 -6.94 -12.00 -11.25
CA ARG A 108 -8.14 -11.73 -10.45
C ARG A 108 -8.18 -10.27 -9.98
N ALA A 109 -7.08 -9.76 -9.44
CA ALA A 109 -6.99 -8.36 -9.02
C ALA A 109 -7.22 -7.39 -10.18
N TYR A 110 -6.64 -7.66 -11.37
CA TYR A 110 -6.89 -6.90 -12.60
C TYR A 110 -8.37 -6.87 -13.00
N LEU A 111 -9.05 -8.01 -12.95
CA LEU A 111 -10.47 -8.06 -13.27
C LEU A 111 -11.33 -7.34 -12.23
N GLU A 112 -10.99 -7.47 -10.95
CA GLU A 112 -11.66 -6.82 -9.83
C GLU A 112 -11.56 -5.30 -9.93
N GLY A 113 -10.36 -4.74 -10.11
CA GLY A 113 -10.21 -3.30 -10.26
C GLY A 113 -10.89 -2.74 -11.50
N GLY A 114 -10.95 -3.51 -12.59
CA GLY A 114 -11.74 -3.13 -13.76
C GLY A 114 -13.25 -3.09 -13.49
N ARG A 115 -13.78 -4.05 -12.72
CA ARG A 115 -15.20 -4.07 -12.32
C ARG A 115 -15.51 -2.89 -11.40
N ASP A 116 -14.73 -2.70 -10.35
CA ASP A 116 -14.94 -1.63 -9.36
C ASP A 116 -14.88 -0.24 -10.02
N GLY A 117 -13.95 -0.04 -10.95
CA GLY A 117 -13.87 1.21 -11.73
C GLY A 117 -15.13 1.48 -12.56
N LEU A 118 -15.73 0.46 -13.16
CA LEU A 118 -16.97 0.60 -13.93
C LEU A 118 -18.20 0.81 -13.02
N ASP A 119 -18.24 0.15 -11.86
CA ASP A 119 -19.30 0.33 -10.87
C ASP A 119 -19.30 1.75 -10.30
N VAL A 120 -18.12 2.31 -9.99
CA VAL A 120 -17.96 3.72 -9.58
C VAL A 120 -18.40 4.68 -10.69
N LEU A 121 -18.15 4.35 -11.95
CA LEU A 121 -18.59 5.17 -13.09
C LEU A 121 -20.12 5.15 -13.26
N LEU A 122 -20.76 3.99 -13.04
CA LEU A 122 -22.22 3.81 -13.09
C LEU A 122 -22.95 4.41 -11.89
N ALA A 123 -22.29 4.47 -10.72
CA ALA A 123 -22.88 5.07 -9.54
C ALA A 123 -23.30 6.51 -9.84
N PRO A 124 -24.50 6.95 -9.44
CA PRO A 124 -24.92 8.34 -9.64
C PRO A 124 -23.87 9.25 -9.00
N ALA A 125 -23.43 10.28 -9.74
CA ALA A 125 -22.58 11.30 -9.15
C ALA A 125 -23.38 11.89 -7.99
N ALA A 126 -22.97 11.63 -6.75
CA ALA A 126 -23.69 12.09 -5.59
C ALA A 126 -23.96 13.58 -5.76
N ALA A 127 -25.24 13.95 -5.83
CA ALA A 127 -25.65 15.31 -6.04
C ALA A 127 -25.21 16.13 -4.82
N GLY A 128 -24.04 16.76 -4.90
CA GLY A 128 -23.60 17.74 -3.90
C GLY A 128 -22.27 17.51 -3.20
N GLU A 129 -21.29 16.80 -3.76
CA GLU A 129 -19.90 16.99 -3.32
C GLU A 129 -19.31 18.25 -3.97
N ARG A 130 -19.84 19.41 -3.56
CA ARG A 130 -19.10 20.67 -3.64
C ARG A 130 -17.84 20.49 -2.80
N ALA A 131 -16.69 20.44 -3.49
CA ALA A 131 -15.41 20.95 -3.05
C ALA A 131 -15.32 21.29 -1.55
N THR A 132 -15.25 20.27 -0.71
CA THR A 132 -14.69 20.39 0.64
C THR A 132 -13.54 19.40 0.65
N GLY A 133 -12.33 19.96 0.63
CA GLY A 133 -11.10 19.21 0.43
C GLY A 133 -10.91 18.10 1.46
N PRO A 134 -10.00 17.15 1.20
CA PRO A 134 -9.73 16.08 2.14
C PRO A 134 -9.05 16.69 3.37
N ALA A 135 -9.85 17.00 4.39
CA ALA A 135 -9.38 17.04 5.75
C ALA A 135 -9.00 15.60 6.11
N SER A 136 -7.73 15.26 5.87
CA SER A 136 -7.05 14.11 6.42
C SER A 136 -7.17 14.15 7.94
N ARG A 137 -8.26 13.58 8.47
CA ARG A 137 -8.28 13.14 9.86
C ARG A 137 -7.40 11.91 9.92
N VAL A 138 -6.11 12.16 10.10
CA VAL A 138 -5.16 11.20 10.64
C VAL A 138 -5.70 10.83 12.02
N LEU A 139 -6.50 9.77 12.06
CA LEU A 139 -6.79 9.03 13.27
C LEU A 139 -5.46 8.42 13.71
N VAL A 140 -4.69 9.17 14.50
CA VAL A 140 -3.68 8.61 15.40
C VAL A 140 -4.46 7.92 16.53
N GLY A 141 -5.09 6.80 16.17
CA GLY A 141 -5.88 5.97 17.04
C GLY A 141 -5.03 4.79 17.49
N SER A 142 -4.56 4.88 18.74
CA SER A 142 -3.97 3.83 19.55
C SER A 142 -4.65 2.47 19.33
N ALA A 143 -4.05 1.62 18.49
CA ALA A 143 -4.41 0.20 18.36
C ALA A 143 -3.24 -0.67 17.86
N ALA A 144 -2.00 -0.36 18.24
CA ALA A 144 -0.82 -1.20 17.94
C ALA A 144 -0.63 -2.36 18.95
N ALA A 145 -1.73 -2.88 19.51
CA ALA A 145 -1.74 -4.11 20.32
C ALA A 145 -2.72 -5.16 19.78
N GLY A 146 -3.38 -4.88 18.65
CA GLY A 146 -4.41 -5.76 18.09
C GLY A 146 -3.89 -6.61 16.93
N ARG A 147 -3.67 -7.90 17.22
CA ARG A 147 -3.59 -9.03 16.27
C ARG A 147 -2.29 -9.14 15.45
N LEU A 148 -1.26 -9.64 16.13
CA LEU A 148 -0.33 -10.59 15.49
C LEU A 148 -1.14 -11.79 15.00
N GLY A 149 -1.67 -11.71 13.77
CA GLY A 149 -2.27 -12.86 13.09
C GLY A 149 -1.29 -14.02 13.13
N GLY A 150 -1.72 -15.16 13.63
CA GLY A 150 -0.91 -16.35 13.96
C GLY A 150 -0.26 -17.06 12.78
N GLY A 151 0.15 -16.35 11.73
CA GLY A 151 1.10 -16.84 10.75
C GLY A 151 2.43 -17.05 11.43
N ARG A 152 2.83 -18.31 11.66
CA ARG A 152 4.15 -18.65 12.19
C ARG A 152 5.22 -17.91 11.39
N TRP A 153 5.93 -16.99 12.05
CA TRP A 153 7.10 -16.33 11.48
C TRP A 153 8.04 -17.40 10.90
N PRO A 154 8.54 -17.26 9.65
CA PRO A 154 9.43 -18.24 9.06
C PRO A 154 10.59 -18.56 10.01
N ARG A 155 10.75 -19.84 10.38
CA ARG A 155 11.76 -20.30 11.36
C ARG A 155 13.16 -19.73 11.11
N ARG A 156 13.53 -19.55 9.84
CA ARG A 156 14.83 -18.97 9.42
C ARG A 156 15.05 -17.54 9.93
N ARG A 157 14.03 -16.70 9.93
CA ARG A 157 14.15 -15.32 10.42
C ARG A 157 14.23 -15.29 11.94
N VAL A 158 13.49 -16.16 12.63
CA VAL A 158 13.62 -16.34 14.09
C VAL A 158 15.02 -16.81 14.46
N THR A 159 15.57 -17.79 13.76
CA THR A 159 16.95 -18.25 13.99
C THR A 159 17.96 -17.17 13.69
N ALA A 160 17.76 -16.38 12.63
CA ALA A 160 18.65 -15.27 12.30
C ALA A 160 18.62 -14.18 13.39
N THR A 161 17.44 -13.80 13.86
CA THR A 161 17.31 -12.87 15.00
C THR A 161 18.05 -13.42 16.22
N ALA A 162 17.80 -14.68 16.60
CA ALA A 162 18.44 -15.31 17.75
C ALA A 162 19.98 -15.35 17.66
N VAL A 163 20.54 -15.53 16.46
CA VAL A 163 21.99 -15.54 16.22
C VAL A 163 22.57 -14.12 16.18
N LEU A 164 21.86 -13.15 15.60
CA LEU A 164 22.34 -11.76 15.48
C LEU A 164 22.24 -10.97 16.78
N THR A 165 21.26 -11.26 17.64
CA THR A 165 21.06 -10.58 18.92
C THR A 165 22.30 -10.56 19.82
N PRO A 166 22.98 -11.68 20.14
CA PRO A 166 24.16 -11.65 21.02
C PRO A 166 25.32 -10.84 20.43
N ALA A 167 25.52 -10.92 19.11
CA ALA A 167 26.57 -10.16 18.43
C ALA A 167 26.29 -8.64 18.49
N LEU A 168 25.06 -8.22 18.20
CA LEU A 168 24.66 -6.82 18.29
C LEU A 168 24.68 -6.29 19.73
N PHE A 169 24.27 -7.12 20.69
CA PHE A 169 24.33 -6.76 22.11
C PHE A 169 25.77 -6.49 22.54
N ALA A 170 26.72 -7.37 22.20
CA ALA A 170 28.13 -7.16 22.51
C ALA A 170 28.68 -5.87 21.89
N VAL A 171 28.34 -5.57 20.62
CA VAL A 171 28.74 -4.34 19.93
C VAL A 171 28.17 -3.10 20.60
N LEU A 172 26.88 -3.10 20.96
CA LEU A 172 26.22 -1.96 21.59
C LEU A 172 26.72 -1.73 23.03
N VAL A 173 27.01 -2.80 23.78
CA VAL A 173 27.62 -2.70 25.11
C VAL A 173 29.03 -2.10 25.01
N ALA A 174 29.84 -2.56 24.05
CA ALA A 174 31.17 -1.99 23.82
C ALA A 174 31.09 -0.51 23.42
N ALA A 175 30.16 -0.13 22.54
CA ALA A 175 29.92 1.26 22.14
C ALA A 175 29.45 2.14 23.32
N GLY A 176 28.68 1.57 24.23
CA GLY A 176 28.17 2.24 25.43
C GLY A 176 29.14 2.30 26.62
N GLY A 177 30.42 1.96 26.43
CA GLY A 177 31.45 2.04 27.48
C GLY A 177 31.67 0.76 28.28
N GLY A 178 31.07 -0.37 27.88
CA GLY A 178 31.18 -1.67 28.56
C GLY A 178 29.97 -1.98 29.45
N PHE A 179 30.11 -3.02 30.29
CA PHE A 179 29.03 -3.45 31.18
C PHE A 179 28.95 -2.56 32.43
N PRO A 180 27.83 -1.85 32.68
CA PRO A 180 27.62 -1.17 33.94
C PRO A 180 27.06 -2.12 35.00
N ALA A 181 27.10 -1.67 36.25
CA ALA A 181 26.36 -2.31 37.34
C ALA A 181 24.83 -2.09 37.26
N ALA A 182 24.36 -1.14 36.42
CA ALA A 182 22.95 -0.78 36.33
C ALA A 182 22.13 -1.78 35.49
N ALA A 183 21.24 -2.54 36.15
CA ALA A 183 20.36 -3.52 35.51
C ALA A 183 19.38 -2.90 34.49
N LEU A 184 18.87 -1.69 34.73
CA LEU A 184 17.92 -1.05 33.80
C LEU A 184 18.56 -0.74 32.44
N TRP A 185 19.79 -0.22 32.44
CA TRP A 185 20.50 0.10 31.21
C TRP A 185 20.79 -1.16 30.38
N THR A 186 21.22 -2.26 31.03
CA THR A 186 21.50 -3.52 30.33
C THR A 186 20.25 -4.13 29.71
N VAL A 187 19.10 -4.06 30.40
CA VAL A 187 17.80 -4.48 29.85
C VAL A 187 17.42 -3.66 28.62
N LEU A 188 17.54 -2.33 28.67
CA LEU A 188 17.23 -1.47 27.53
C LEU A 188 18.13 -1.77 26.31
N VAL A 189 19.44 -1.93 26.51
CA VAL A 189 20.37 -2.28 25.44
C VAL A 189 20.06 -3.66 24.86
N ALA A 190 19.65 -4.63 25.68
CA ALA A 190 19.20 -5.93 25.21
C ALA A 190 17.96 -5.82 24.32
N LEU A 191 16.98 -4.99 24.69
CA LEU A 191 15.80 -4.72 23.84
C LEU A 191 16.16 -4.06 22.52
N VAL A 192 17.08 -3.08 22.53
CA VAL A 192 17.61 -2.45 21.30
C VAL A 192 18.26 -3.49 20.39
N ALA A 193 19.07 -4.39 20.96
CA ALA A 193 19.74 -5.45 20.20
C ALA A 193 18.74 -6.44 19.56
N VAL A 194 17.68 -6.81 20.28
CA VAL A 194 16.60 -7.66 19.75
C VAL A 194 15.87 -6.96 18.60
N ALA A 195 15.49 -5.69 18.78
CA ALA A 195 14.79 -4.93 17.76
C ALA A 195 15.65 -4.74 16.50
N ALA A 196 16.93 -4.40 16.66
CA ALA A 196 17.88 -4.27 15.55
C ALA A 196 18.12 -5.61 14.84
N ALA A 197 18.26 -6.70 15.58
CA ALA A 197 18.38 -8.05 15.02
C ALA A 197 17.14 -8.45 14.23
N ALA A 198 15.93 -8.15 14.74
CA ALA A 198 14.69 -8.39 14.05
C ALA A 198 14.61 -7.59 12.74
N THR A 199 14.97 -6.31 12.78
CA THR A 199 15.08 -5.45 11.59
C THR A 199 16.05 -6.04 10.57
N LEU A 200 17.24 -6.49 10.98
CA LEU A 200 18.20 -7.12 10.08
C LEU A 200 17.69 -8.46 9.51
N ALA A 201 16.99 -9.25 10.32
CA ALA A 201 16.43 -10.52 9.89
C ALA A 201 15.34 -10.36 8.81
N THR A 202 14.69 -9.20 8.72
CA THR A 202 13.74 -8.92 7.63
C THR A 202 14.38 -8.74 6.26
N TYR A 203 15.70 -8.58 6.17
CA TYR A 203 16.44 -8.53 4.89
C TYR A 203 16.89 -9.91 4.38
N LEU A 204 16.78 -10.95 5.21
CA LEU A 204 17.16 -12.29 4.80
C LEU A 204 16.10 -12.87 3.84
N PRO A 205 16.53 -13.39 2.68
CA PRO A 205 15.62 -13.95 1.70
C PRO A 205 14.88 -15.17 2.28
N GLY A 206 13.63 -15.34 1.85
CA GLY A 206 12.82 -16.49 2.21
C GLY A 206 13.40 -17.81 1.66
N PRO A 207 13.01 -18.96 2.24
CA PRO A 207 13.42 -20.27 1.72
C PRO A 207 13.04 -20.40 0.24
N GLY A 208 14.01 -20.80 -0.60
CA GLY A 208 13.82 -20.98 -2.04
C GLY A 208 14.20 -19.79 -2.93
N LYS A 209 14.48 -18.60 -2.39
CA LYS A 209 14.83 -17.39 -3.18
C LYS A 209 16.33 -17.18 -3.46
N GLY A 210 17.20 -18.16 -3.18
CA GLY A 210 18.65 -18.06 -3.37
C GLY A 210 19.37 -17.20 -2.31
N ARG A 211 20.69 -17.01 -2.45
CA ARG A 211 21.55 -16.27 -1.51
C ARG A 211 21.57 -14.76 -1.73
N ARG A 212 20.87 -14.24 -2.73
CA ARG A 212 20.87 -12.80 -3.00
C ARG A 212 20.07 -12.10 -1.89
N PRO A 213 20.69 -11.19 -1.12
CA PRO A 213 19.95 -10.40 -0.15
C PRO A 213 18.89 -9.61 -0.90
N ASP A 214 17.65 -9.69 -0.42
CA ASP A 214 16.52 -8.95 -0.96
C ASP A 214 16.63 -7.51 -0.45
N LEU A 215 17.56 -6.77 -1.06
CA LEU A 215 17.83 -5.38 -0.70
C LEU A 215 16.69 -4.46 -1.12
N GLY A 216 15.70 -4.99 -1.86
CA GLY A 216 14.72 -4.19 -2.57
C GLY A 216 15.38 -3.19 -3.52
N CYS A 217 14.58 -2.47 -4.30
CA CYS A 217 15.03 -1.19 -4.80
C CYS A 217 14.57 -0.11 -3.81
N SER A 218 15.45 0.84 -3.49
CA SER A 218 15.14 2.19 -2.96
C SER A 218 15.37 2.48 -1.44
N PRO A 219 15.49 3.78 -1.07
CA PRO A 219 16.15 4.30 0.14
C PRO A 219 15.48 3.99 1.49
N CYS A 220 14.32 3.35 1.49
CA CYS A 220 13.65 2.90 2.72
C CYS A 220 14.45 1.82 3.47
N ALA A 221 15.19 0.96 2.75
CA ALA A 221 16.12 0.01 3.35
C ALA A 221 17.29 0.72 4.06
N ALA A 222 17.82 1.77 3.42
CA ALA A 222 18.90 2.57 4.00
C ALA A 222 18.45 3.28 5.28
N MET A 223 17.23 3.85 5.30
CA MET A 223 16.64 4.49 6.49
C MET A 223 16.60 3.54 7.69
N ALA A 224 16.12 2.30 7.52
CA ALA A 224 16.06 1.35 8.62
C ALA A 224 17.47 0.96 9.12
N ALA A 225 18.45 0.79 8.23
CA ALA A 225 19.84 0.57 8.63
C ALA A 225 20.42 1.78 9.39
N MET A 226 20.08 3.00 8.97
CA MET A 226 20.50 4.22 9.66
C MET A 226 19.94 4.32 11.08
N THR A 227 18.75 3.78 11.38
CA THR A 227 18.24 3.79 12.77
C THR A 227 19.10 2.95 13.72
N VAL A 228 19.72 1.87 13.25
CA VAL A 228 20.66 1.06 14.06
C VAL A 228 21.95 1.84 14.32
N LEU A 229 22.45 2.57 13.32
CA LEU A 229 23.61 3.45 13.49
C LEU A 229 23.30 4.61 14.45
N ALA A 230 22.11 5.21 14.35
CA ALA A 230 21.65 6.26 15.26
C ALA A 230 21.56 5.74 16.70
N ALA A 231 21.08 4.52 16.92
CA ALA A 231 21.04 3.90 18.24
C ALA A 231 22.44 3.70 18.84
N ALA A 232 23.41 3.23 18.04
CA ALA A 232 24.79 3.12 18.47
C ALA A 232 25.39 4.50 18.82
N TRP A 233 25.10 5.51 18.00
CA TRP A 233 25.53 6.90 18.25
C TRP A 233 24.96 7.46 19.55
N PHE A 234 23.66 7.24 19.84
CA PHE A 234 23.04 7.68 21.11
C PHE A 234 23.69 7.04 22.32
N LEU A 235 24.03 5.75 22.26
CA LEU A 235 24.70 5.06 23.35
C LEU A 235 26.14 5.54 23.56
N GLN A 236 26.82 5.94 22.49
CA GLN A 236 28.17 6.50 22.55
C GLN A 236 28.19 7.93 23.11
N ALA A 237 27.15 8.73 22.82
CA ALA A 237 27.06 10.13 23.25
C ALA A 237 26.92 10.29 24.77
N ALA A 238 26.30 9.33 25.46
CA ALA A 238 26.21 9.33 26.92
C ALA A 238 26.28 7.89 27.49
N PRO A 239 27.49 7.38 27.75
CA PRO A 239 27.70 6.04 28.31
C PRO A 239 26.88 5.81 29.59
N HIS A 240 26.27 4.63 29.71
CA HIS A 240 25.50 4.19 30.87
C HIS A 240 24.27 5.02 31.28
N GLN A 241 23.87 6.05 30.51
CA GLN A 241 22.66 6.83 30.81
C GLN A 241 21.39 6.12 30.31
N PRO A 242 20.39 5.85 31.18
CA PRO A 242 19.18 5.13 30.78
C PRO A 242 18.29 5.93 29.82
N SER A 243 18.30 7.27 29.89
CA SER A 243 17.55 8.15 29.00
C SER A 243 17.97 8.00 27.54
N MET A 244 19.28 7.92 27.27
CA MET A 244 19.80 7.71 25.91
C MET A 244 19.53 6.29 25.40
N ALA A 245 19.60 5.28 26.27
CA ALA A 245 19.21 3.92 25.91
C ALA A 245 17.71 3.82 25.54
N ALA A 246 16.84 4.56 26.24
CA ALA A 246 15.42 4.66 25.90
C ALA A 246 15.19 5.38 24.54
N ALA A 247 15.93 6.46 24.27
CA ALA A 247 15.89 7.16 22.97
C ALA A 247 16.35 6.25 21.82
N ALA A 248 17.42 5.48 22.02
CA ALA A 248 17.90 4.48 21.07
C ALA A 248 16.82 3.41 20.79
N LEU A 249 16.14 2.92 21.84
CA LEU A 249 15.04 1.96 21.69
C LEU A 249 13.87 2.54 20.90
N ALA A 250 13.49 3.79 21.18
CA ALA A 250 12.43 4.47 20.43
C ALA A 250 12.78 4.62 18.94
N ALA A 251 14.02 5.00 18.62
CA ALA A 251 14.49 5.16 17.24
C ALA A 251 14.44 3.84 16.45
N VAL A 252 14.97 2.75 17.02
CA VAL A 252 14.95 1.42 16.36
C VAL A 252 13.55 0.84 16.30
N GLY A 253 12.77 1.00 17.37
CA GLY A 253 11.38 0.56 17.43
C GLY A 253 10.51 1.23 16.36
N PHE A 254 10.70 2.53 16.13
CA PHE A 254 10.02 3.25 15.07
C PHE A 254 10.40 2.73 13.67
N GLY A 255 11.69 2.52 13.40
CA GLY A 255 12.14 1.94 12.13
C GLY A 255 11.60 0.53 11.87
N LEU A 256 11.51 -0.30 12.93
CA LEU A 256 10.90 -1.63 12.85
C LEU A 256 9.39 -1.54 12.58
N LEU A 257 8.68 -0.66 13.29
CA LEU A 257 7.24 -0.49 13.12
C LEU A 257 6.90 -0.01 11.70
N GLN A 258 7.63 0.97 11.17
CA GLN A 258 7.46 1.43 9.79
C GLN A 258 7.63 0.29 8.79
N ARG A 259 8.59 -0.60 9.02
CA ARG A 259 8.82 -1.73 8.13
C ARG A 259 7.70 -2.75 8.17
N LEU A 260 7.19 -3.05 9.36
CA LEU A 260 6.08 -3.99 9.53
C LEU A 260 4.78 -3.42 8.94
N THR A 261 4.48 -2.15 9.17
CA THR A 261 3.25 -1.53 8.63
C THR A 261 3.30 -1.35 7.12
N GLN A 262 4.47 -1.07 6.53
CA GLN A 262 4.60 -1.02 5.08
C GLN A 262 4.41 -2.39 4.42
N THR A 263 4.88 -3.46 5.06
CA THR A 263 4.67 -4.81 4.52
C THR A 263 3.21 -5.23 4.57
N ASP A 264 2.48 -4.84 5.63
CA ASP A 264 1.05 -5.13 5.74
C ASP A 264 0.21 -4.25 4.80
N ALA A 265 0.49 -2.95 4.70
CA ALA A 265 -0.26 -2.04 3.81
C ALA A 265 -0.08 -2.39 2.32
N SER A 266 1.08 -2.94 1.93
CA SER A 266 1.33 -3.38 0.55
C SER A 266 0.78 -4.77 0.22
N CYS A 267 0.30 -5.53 1.21
CA CYS A 267 -0.18 -6.91 1.03
C CYS A 267 -1.62 -7.14 1.56
N ALA A 268 -2.23 -6.15 2.22
CA ALA A 268 -3.58 -6.22 2.76
C ALA A 268 -4.67 -5.66 1.81
N SER A 269 -4.36 -5.46 0.52
CA SER A 269 -5.33 -5.08 -0.52
C SER A 269 -5.26 -5.96 -1.77
#